data_AF-A0A8I0DU06-F1
#
_entry.id   AF-A0A8I0DU06-F1
#
_cell.length_a   1.000
_cell.length_b   1.000
_cell.length_c   1.000
_cell.angle_alpha   90.00
_cell.angle_beta   90.00
_cell.angle_gamma   90.00
#
_symmetry.space_group_name_H-M   'P 1'
#
loop_
_entity.id
_entity.type
_entity.pdbx_description
1 polymer ?
#
loop_
_entity_poly.entity_id
_entity_poly.type
_entity_poly.pdbx_seq_one_letter_code
_entity_poly.pdbx_strand_id
1 'polypeptide(L)'
;MNKGLQYINKGAFEKTKITAVTIPENTINIEECAFGDTVKNITISKGVSAIQANAFLAENAYVDVLDDNVVLSRYAFGEGTTLKGNAASTAAKFVSDTNKTSSYDGYYKFEVRPIKVSFAANGGTCKQQSMSAIPGKYYGTLPAPARKGYTFAGWYTSPVGGVKVSRQSKVANKNITLYAHWTKVKVAKAKKPGVKSTSKKKVTKKLSKTLTGLKSKKKYYVKVRAFKKDSTGNRVYGKWSAVKAVKIK
;
A
#
# COMPACT_ATOMS: atom_id res chain seq x y z
N MET A 1 -29.72 -18.50 30.68
CA MET A 1 -28.43 -18.66 29.98
C MET A 1 -28.17 -20.14 29.85
N ASN A 2 -28.21 -20.67 28.62
CA ASN A 2 -27.88 -22.07 28.40
C ASN A 2 -26.37 -22.20 28.62
N LYS A 3 -25.96 -22.84 29.72
CA LYS A 3 -24.54 -22.87 30.15
C LYS A 3 -23.63 -23.70 29.21
N GLY A 4 -24.21 -24.33 28.19
CA GLY A 4 -23.49 -25.16 27.23
C GLY A 4 -22.81 -26.37 27.90
N LEU A 5 -22.01 -27.09 27.12
CA LEU A 5 -21.12 -28.12 27.65
C LEU A 5 -19.99 -27.44 28.43
N GLN A 6 -19.91 -27.68 29.75
CA GLN A 6 -18.91 -27.05 30.60
C GLN A 6 -17.68 -27.94 30.87
N TYR A 7 -17.87 -29.26 30.87
CA TYR A 7 -16.82 -30.20 31.24
C TYR A 7 -16.80 -31.36 30.25
N ILE A 8 -15.59 -31.77 29.88
CA ILE A 8 -15.33 -33.04 29.23
C ILE A 8 -14.50 -33.85 30.20
N ASN A 9 -15.15 -34.82 30.87
CA ASN A 9 -14.57 -35.56 31.97
C ASN A 9 -13.50 -36.56 31.50
N LYS A 10 -12.70 -37.03 32.46
CA LYS A 10 -11.68 -38.05 32.25
C LYS A 10 -12.25 -39.27 31.55
N GLY A 11 -11.59 -39.68 30.46
CA GLY A 11 -11.96 -40.87 29.70
C GLY A 11 -13.21 -40.76 28.82
N ALA A 12 -13.86 -39.59 28.73
CA ALA A 12 -15.18 -39.44 28.09
C ALA A 12 -15.23 -39.98 26.65
N PHE A 13 -14.14 -39.81 25.89
CA PHE A 13 -14.00 -40.26 24.50
C PHE A 13 -12.73 -41.10 24.27
N GLU A 14 -12.09 -41.60 25.33
CA GLU A 14 -10.80 -42.32 25.25
C GLU A 14 -10.89 -43.56 24.35
N LYS A 15 -11.94 -44.37 24.51
CA LYS A 15 -12.14 -45.63 23.77
C LYS A 15 -12.92 -45.46 22.48
N THR A 16 -13.05 -44.23 21.99
CA THR A 16 -13.79 -43.95 20.75
C THR A 16 -12.87 -43.99 19.54
N LYS A 17 -13.47 -44.12 18.35
CA LYS A 17 -12.74 -44.08 17.07
C LYS A 17 -12.85 -42.72 16.37
N ILE A 18 -13.17 -41.66 17.12
CA ILE A 18 -13.33 -40.33 16.52
C ILE A 18 -11.94 -39.80 16.12
N THR A 19 -11.84 -39.22 14.93
CA THR A 19 -10.55 -38.73 14.41
C THR A 19 -10.45 -37.21 14.40
N ALA A 20 -11.58 -36.53 14.61
CA ALA A 20 -11.70 -35.11 14.64
C ALA A 20 -12.71 -34.68 15.71
N VAL A 21 -12.47 -33.53 16.33
CA VAL A 21 -13.40 -32.96 17.30
C VAL A 21 -13.33 -31.43 17.28
N THR A 22 -14.50 -30.81 17.41
CA THR A 22 -14.64 -29.39 17.72
C THR A 22 -15.11 -29.26 19.15
N ILE A 23 -14.25 -28.75 20.02
CA ILE A 23 -14.59 -28.46 21.41
C ILE A 23 -15.44 -27.20 21.45
N PRO A 24 -16.68 -27.26 21.95
CA PRO A 24 -17.61 -26.14 21.87
C PRO A 24 -17.20 -24.97 22.74
N GLU A 25 -17.74 -23.79 22.40
CA GLU A 25 -17.57 -22.57 23.18
C GLU A 25 -18.05 -22.76 24.63
N ASN A 26 -17.41 -22.04 25.55
CA ASN A 26 -17.69 -22.07 27.00
C ASN A 26 -17.37 -23.41 27.71
N THR A 27 -16.64 -24.33 27.07
CA THR A 27 -16.09 -25.50 27.77
C THR A 27 -15.05 -25.04 28.79
N ILE A 28 -15.35 -25.21 30.07
CA ILE A 28 -14.49 -24.76 31.16
C ILE A 28 -13.24 -25.63 31.26
N ASN A 29 -13.42 -26.96 31.22
CA ASN A 29 -12.33 -27.88 31.46
C ASN A 29 -12.43 -29.14 30.60
N ILE A 30 -11.31 -29.52 29.99
CA ILE A 30 -11.10 -30.83 29.38
C ILE A 30 -10.14 -31.59 30.27
N GLU A 31 -10.60 -32.69 30.84
CA GLU A 31 -9.85 -33.46 31.82
C GLU A 31 -8.84 -34.43 31.20
N GLU A 32 -7.96 -34.96 32.05
CA GLU A 32 -6.95 -35.95 31.69
C GLU A 32 -7.54 -37.15 30.92
N CYS A 33 -6.88 -37.56 29.83
CA CYS A 33 -7.31 -38.66 28.97
C CYS A 33 -8.75 -38.55 28.47
N ALA A 34 -9.30 -37.34 28.35
CA ALA A 34 -10.64 -37.12 27.81
C ALA A 34 -10.79 -37.72 26.40
N PHE A 35 -9.74 -37.68 25.58
CA PHE A 35 -9.71 -38.19 24.21
C PHE A 35 -8.56 -39.17 23.99
N GLY A 36 -8.84 -40.22 23.23
CA GLY A 36 -7.88 -41.26 22.87
C GLY A 36 -6.84 -40.81 21.85
N ASP A 37 -6.01 -41.75 21.41
CA ASP A 37 -4.90 -41.57 20.47
C ASP A 37 -5.32 -41.40 19.00
N THR A 38 -6.62 -41.46 18.71
CA THR A 38 -7.16 -41.38 17.35
C THR A 38 -7.51 -39.96 16.90
N VAL A 39 -7.67 -39.01 17.84
CA VAL A 39 -8.16 -37.64 17.56
C VAL A 39 -7.03 -36.75 17.05
N LYS A 40 -6.90 -36.62 15.74
CA LYS A 40 -5.80 -35.86 15.10
C LYS A 40 -6.18 -34.45 14.66
N ASN A 41 -7.47 -34.16 14.45
CA ASN A 41 -7.93 -32.85 14.00
C ASN A 41 -8.80 -32.19 15.07
N ILE A 42 -8.23 -31.27 15.83
CA ILE A 42 -8.87 -30.68 17.00
C ILE A 42 -9.11 -29.20 16.74
N THR A 43 -10.33 -28.73 16.95
CA THR A 43 -10.63 -27.30 17.01
C THR A 43 -11.02 -26.94 18.44
N ILE A 44 -10.27 -26.04 19.06
CA ILE A 44 -10.59 -25.49 20.39
C ILE A 44 -11.30 -24.15 20.15
N SER A 45 -12.63 -24.12 20.34
CA SER A 45 -13.42 -22.90 20.15
C SER A 45 -13.10 -21.81 21.18
N LYS A 46 -13.61 -20.60 20.92
CA LYS A 46 -13.45 -19.47 21.85
C LYS A 46 -14.17 -19.73 23.17
N GLY A 47 -13.63 -19.23 24.26
CA GLY A 47 -14.15 -19.41 25.61
C GLY A 47 -13.79 -20.75 26.25
N VAL A 48 -12.98 -21.60 25.60
CA VAL A 48 -12.43 -22.78 26.27
C VAL A 48 -11.36 -22.35 27.27
N SER A 49 -11.54 -22.68 28.54
CA SER A 49 -10.72 -22.11 29.61
C SER A 49 -9.46 -22.94 29.90
N ALA A 50 -9.58 -24.26 30.06
CA ALA A 50 -8.46 -25.11 30.42
C ALA A 50 -8.47 -26.48 29.73
N ILE A 51 -7.27 -26.97 29.44
CA ILE A 51 -7.01 -28.33 28.93
C ILE A 51 -5.94 -28.96 29.83
N GLN A 52 -6.31 -30.07 30.48
CA GLN A 52 -5.46 -30.79 31.42
C GLN A 52 -4.41 -31.64 30.70
N ALA A 53 -3.44 -32.16 31.47
CA ALA A 53 -2.39 -33.03 30.95
C ALA A 53 -3.00 -34.28 30.31
N ASN A 54 -2.42 -34.75 29.21
CA ASN A 54 -2.85 -35.96 28.50
C ASN A 54 -4.30 -35.94 28.00
N ALA A 55 -4.94 -34.77 27.90
CA ALA A 55 -6.33 -34.66 27.45
C ALA A 55 -6.53 -35.19 26.02
N PHE A 56 -5.53 -35.02 25.16
CA PHE A 56 -5.48 -35.56 23.80
C PHE A 56 -4.19 -36.33 23.57
N LEU A 57 -4.28 -37.64 23.40
CA LEU A 57 -3.12 -38.52 23.35
C LEU A 57 -2.51 -38.69 21.94
N ALA A 58 -3.24 -38.29 20.89
CA ALA A 58 -2.81 -38.50 19.52
C ALA A 58 -1.52 -37.74 19.19
N GLU A 59 -0.52 -38.47 18.70
CA GLU A 59 0.69 -37.87 18.14
C GLU A 59 0.41 -37.18 16.80
N ASN A 60 1.23 -36.16 16.51
CA ASN A 60 1.16 -35.39 15.27
C ASN A 60 -0.24 -34.80 14.99
N ALA A 61 -0.99 -34.52 16.05
CA ALA A 61 -2.28 -33.87 15.94
C ALA A 61 -2.11 -32.41 15.45
N TYR A 62 -3.17 -31.92 14.83
CA TYR A 62 -3.33 -30.54 14.46
C TYR A 62 -4.40 -29.92 15.35
N VAL A 63 -4.05 -28.84 16.03
CA VAL A 63 -4.94 -28.17 16.97
C VAL A 63 -5.14 -26.72 16.55
N ASP A 64 -6.33 -26.37 16.09
CA ASP A 64 -6.72 -24.98 15.82
C ASP A 64 -7.26 -24.32 17.09
N VAL A 65 -6.44 -23.49 17.74
CA VAL A 65 -6.77 -22.82 19.00
C VAL A 65 -7.36 -21.44 18.72
N LEU A 66 -8.69 -21.31 18.81
CA LEU A 66 -9.40 -20.08 18.44
C LEU A 66 -9.42 -19.02 19.56
N ASP A 67 -9.12 -19.42 20.79
CA ASP A 67 -8.99 -18.52 21.95
C ASP A 67 -7.53 -18.12 22.21
N ASP A 68 -7.31 -16.85 22.56
CA ASP A 68 -5.98 -16.33 22.85
C ASP A 68 -5.52 -16.65 24.29
N ASN A 69 -6.42 -17.08 25.18
CA ASN A 69 -6.20 -17.20 26.63
C ASN A 69 -6.39 -18.62 27.20
N VAL A 70 -6.51 -19.65 26.37
CA VAL A 70 -6.67 -21.04 26.86
C VAL A 70 -5.48 -21.45 27.74
N VAL A 71 -5.74 -22.05 28.90
CA VAL A 71 -4.71 -22.59 29.79
C VAL A 71 -4.41 -24.03 29.38
N LEU A 72 -3.16 -24.28 28.99
CA LEU A 72 -2.69 -25.60 28.56
C LEU A 72 -1.76 -26.17 29.62
N SER A 73 -2.10 -27.35 30.12
CA SER A 73 -1.20 -28.12 30.98
C SER A 73 -0.08 -28.75 30.15
N ARG A 74 1.06 -29.05 30.79
CA ARG A 74 2.14 -29.80 30.13
C ARG A 74 1.58 -31.14 29.64
N TYR A 75 1.97 -31.54 28.42
CA TYR A 75 1.48 -32.77 27.77
C TYR A 75 -0.04 -32.80 27.49
N ALA A 76 -0.71 -31.64 27.45
CA ALA A 76 -2.14 -31.59 27.12
C ALA A 76 -2.47 -32.24 25.76
N PHE A 77 -1.51 -32.22 24.83
CA PHE A 77 -1.57 -32.89 23.55
C PHE A 77 -0.37 -33.83 23.37
N GLY A 78 -0.50 -34.86 22.53
CA GLY A 78 0.58 -35.80 22.20
C GLY A 78 1.77 -35.15 21.49
N GLU A 79 2.87 -35.88 21.41
CA GLU A 79 4.13 -35.42 20.83
C GLU A 79 3.98 -35.04 19.35
N GLY A 80 4.72 -34.02 18.92
CA GLY A 80 4.73 -33.53 17.54
C GLY A 80 3.48 -32.73 17.16
N THR A 81 2.55 -32.51 18.10
CA THR A 81 1.33 -31.73 17.86
C THR A 81 1.65 -30.32 17.39
N THR A 82 0.96 -29.88 16.33
CA THR A 82 1.05 -28.51 15.81
C THR A 82 -0.12 -27.69 16.32
N LEU A 83 0.17 -26.73 17.18
CA LEU A 83 -0.80 -25.76 17.68
C LEU A 83 -0.85 -24.56 16.74
N LYS A 84 -2.05 -24.19 16.31
CA LYS A 84 -2.30 -23.00 15.50
C LYS A 84 -3.05 -21.97 16.30
N GLY A 85 -2.51 -20.76 16.34
CA GLY A 85 -3.11 -19.70 17.14
C GLY A 85 -2.54 -18.34 16.83
N ASN A 86 -3.00 -17.34 17.58
CA ASN A 86 -2.45 -16.00 17.52
C ASN A 86 -1.01 -16.00 18.04
N ALA A 87 -0.11 -15.19 17.46
CA ALA A 87 1.28 -15.08 17.87
C ALA A 87 1.45 -14.64 19.33
N ALA A 88 0.48 -13.90 19.88
CA ALA A 88 0.49 -13.43 21.27
C ALA A 88 -0.37 -14.29 22.22
N SER A 89 -0.87 -15.44 21.77
CA SER A 89 -1.73 -16.31 22.59
C SER A 89 -0.95 -17.03 23.69
N THR A 90 -1.68 -17.47 24.72
CA THR A 90 -1.18 -18.41 25.73
C THR A 90 -0.68 -19.72 25.11
N ALA A 91 -1.29 -20.19 24.02
CA ALA A 91 -0.82 -21.36 23.27
C ALA A 91 0.56 -21.13 22.65
N ALA A 92 0.81 -19.95 22.04
CA ALA A 92 2.13 -19.60 21.51
C ALA A 92 3.19 -19.59 22.61
N LYS A 93 2.85 -18.97 23.76
CA LYS A 93 3.72 -18.92 24.93
C LYS A 93 4.00 -20.33 25.49
N PHE A 94 2.95 -21.15 25.63
CA PHE A 94 3.04 -22.53 26.11
C PHE A 94 4.00 -23.38 25.28
N VAL A 95 3.90 -23.33 23.94
CA VAL A 95 4.83 -24.05 23.05
C VAL A 95 6.25 -23.52 23.24
N SER A 96 6.43 -22.20 23.31
CA SER A 96 7.75 -21.61 23.50
C SER A 96 8.38 -21.95 24.85
N ASP A 97 7.59 -22.09 25.92
CA ASP A 97 8.08 -22.40 27.27
C ASP A 97 8.35 -23.90 27.43
N THR A 98 7.52 -24.76 26.82
CA THR A 98 7.71 -26.23 26.86
C THR A 98 8.97 -26.65 26.12
N ASN A 99 9.25 -26.05 24.96
CA ASN A 99 10.42 -26.41 24.16
C ASN A 99 11.75 -25.83 24.69
N LYS A 100 11.75 -25.00 25.74
CA LYS A 100 13.00 -24.45 26.33
C LYS A 100 13.75 -25.45 27.21
N THR A 101 13.12 -26.54 27.63
CA THR A 101 13.78 -27.57 28.46
C THR A 101 14.47 -28.61 27.56
N SER A 102 15.77 -28.82 27.78
CA SER A 102 16.66 -29.65 26.93
C SER A 102 16.24 -31.12 26.76
N SER A 103 15.35 -31.64 27.60
CA SER A 103 14.80 -32.99 27.48
C SER A 103 13.59 -33.10 26.53
N TYR A 104 13.06 -31.98 26.03
CA TYR A 104 11.80 -31.92 25.27
C TYR A 104 11.82 -30.92 24.11
N ASP A 105 13.02 -30.58 23.60
CA ASP A 105 13.15 -29.66 22.47
C ASP A 105 12.35 -30.19 21.26
N GLY A 106 11.32 -29.43 20.86
CA GLY A 106 10.46 -29.78 19.73
C GLY A 106 9.22 -30.62 20.03
N TYR A 107 8.85 -30.86 21.30
CA TYR A 107 7.64 -31.62 21.64
C TYR A 107 6.36 -31.05 20.99
N TYR A 108 6.27 -29.72 20.89
CA TYR A 108 5.21 -29.04 20.16
C TYR A 108 5.73 -28.17 19.04
N LYS A 109 4.93 -28.03 17.99
CA LYS A 109 5.12 -27.07 16.91
C LYS A 109 4.08 -25.95 17.05
N PHE A 110 4.46 -24.72 16.71
CA PHE A 110 3.53 -23.60 16.69
C PHE A 110 3.47 -22.95 15.30
N GLU A 111 2.27 -22.85 14.75
CA GLU A 111 2.00 -22.12 13.52
C GLU A 111 1.13 -20.89 13.79
N VAL A 112 1.66 -19.72 13.44
CA VAL A 112 0.94 -18.46 13.62
C VAL A 112 -0.22 -18.37 12.62
N ARG A 113 -1.44 -18.17 13.12
CA ARG A 113 -2.61 -17.89 12.29
C ARG A 113 -2.47 -16.50 11.63
N PRO A 114 -2.57 -16.37 10.30
CA PRO A 114 -2.57 -15.07 9.65
C PRO A 114 -3.80 -14.25 10.05
N ILE A 115 -3.64 -12.93 10.10
CA ILE A 115 -4.73 -12.00 10.32
C ILE A 115 -5.22 -11.41 8.99
N LYS A 116 -6.48 -10.97 8.98
CA LYS A 116 -7.06 -10.20 7.90
C LYS A 116 -6.74 -8.71 8.07
N VAL A 117 -6.10 -8.14 7.08
CA VAL A 117 -5.86 -6.69 6.94
C VAL A 117 -6.82 -6.18 5.87
N SER A 118 -7.72 -5.26 6.23
CA SER A 118 -8.68 -4.65 5.31
C SER A 118 -8.23 -3.25 4.91
N PHE A 119 -8.53 -2.82 3.69
CA PHE A 119 -8.12 -1.54 3.13
C PHE A 119 -9.33 -0.65 2.83
N ALA A 120 -9.50 0.39 3.62
CA ALA A 120 -10.54 1.41 3.44
C ALA A 120 -9.97 2.61 2.67
N ALA A 121 -10.38 2.79 1.42
CA ALA A 121 -9.85 3.85 0.55
C ALA A 121 -10.29 5.28 0.93
N ASN A 122 -11.19 5.46 1.93
CA ASN A 122 -11.59 6.76 2.48
C ASN A 122 -11.91 7.83 1.43
N GLY A 123 -12.96 7.57 0.63
CA GLY A 123 -13.39 8.44 -0.45
C GLY A 123 -12.57 8.31 -1.74
N GLY A 124 -11.59 7.41 -1.78
CA GLY A 124 -10.95 6.91 -3.00
C GLY A 124 -11.47 5.53 -3.42
N THR A 125 -10.75 4.89 -4.34
CA THR A 125 -10.94 3.51 -4.77
C THR A 125 -9.67 2.69 -4.53
N CYS A 126 -9.81 1.40 -4.24
CA CYS A 126 -8.69 0.48 -4.09
C CYS A 126 -9.09 -0.87 -4.67
N LYS A 127 -8.27 -1.42 -5.59
CA LYS A 127 -8.56 -2.71 -6.24
C LYS A 127 -8.45 -3.88 -5.26
N GLN A 128 -7.48 -3.83 -4.36
CA GLN A 128 -7.27 -4.85 -3.34
C GLN A 128 -7.86 -4.37 -2.02
N GLN A 129 -8.99 -4.97 -1.63
CA GLN A 129 -9.73 -4.58 -0.43
C GLN A 129 -9.22 -5.25 0.85
N SER A 130 -8.45 -6.33 0.73
CA SER A 130 -7.81 -6.98 1.87
C SER A 130 -6.55 -7.78 1.51
N MET A 131 -5.78 -8.16 2.51
CA MET A 131 -4.71 -9.15 2.45
C MET A 131 -4.66 -9.98 3.73
N SER A 132 -4.03 -11.16 3.65
CA SER A 132 -3.59 -11.92 4.81
C SER A 132 -2.19 -11.50 5.20
N ALA A 133 -1.92 -11.37 6.50
CA ALA A 133 -0.61 -10.98 7.01
C ALA A 133 -0.27 -11.77 8.28
N ILE A 134 1.00 -12.13 8.45
CA ILE A 134 1.46 -12.83 9.67
C ILE A 134 1.79 -11.77 10.74
N PRO A 135 1.15 -11.82 11.93
CA PRO A 135 1.49 -10.94 13.05
C PRO A 135 2.99 -10.89 13.35
N GLY A 136 3.48 -9.70 13.73
CA GLY A 136 4.89 -9.47 14.06
C GLY A 136 5.86 -9.41 12.87
N LYS A 137 5.47 -9.91 11.68
CA LYS A 137 6.22 -9.71 10.43
C LYS A 137 5.94 -8.32 9.85
N TYR A 138 6.72 -7.94 8.85
CA TYR A 138 6.52 -6.69 8.12
C TYR A 138 5.37 -6.82 7.12
N TYR A 139 4.59 -5.75 6.93
CA TYR A 139 3.49 -5.73 5.96
C TYR A 139 3.93 -6.03 4.52
N GLY A 140 5.15 -5.65 4.14
CA GLY A 140 5.61 -5.81 2.76
C GLY A 140 4.82 -4.94 1.79
N THR A 141 4.43 -5.47 0.63
CA THR A 141 3.74 -4.69 -0.39
C THR A 141 2.32 -4.34 0.03
N LEU A 142 2.03 -3.04 0.14
CA LEU A 142 0.69 -2.52 0.39
C LEU A 142 0.06 -2.04 -0.93
N PRO A 143 -1.26 -2.18 -1.10
CA PRO A 143 -1.92 -1.73 -2.31
C PRO A 143 -1.90 -0.21 -2.45
N ALA A 144 -1.90 0.26 -3.69
CA ALA A 144 -1.97 1.69 -4.03
C ALA A 144 -3.43 2.07 -4.34
N PRO A 145 -4.11 2.85 -3.48
CA PRO A 145 -5.44 3.37 -3.77
C PRO A 145 -5.33 4.60 -4.69
N ALA A 146 -6.46 5.01 -5.29
CA ALA A 146 -6.56 6.21 -6.11
C ALA A 146 -7.74 7.09 -5.69
N ARG A 147 -7.58 8.43 -5.78
CA ARG A 147 -8.67 9.39 -5.53
C ARG A 147 -8.50 10.62 -6.42
N LYS A 148 -9.50 10.91 -7.26
CA LYS A 148 -9.45 12.03 -8.23
C LYS A 148 -9.27 13.37 -7.51
N GLY A 149 -8.22 14.12 -7.88
CA GLY A 149 -7.91 15.43 -7.29
C GLY A 149 -7.17 15.39 -5.95
N TYR A 150 -6.70 14.22 -5.52
CA TYR A 150 -5.95 14.03 -4.27
C TYR A 150 -4.67 13.21 -4.51
N THR A 151 -3.65 13.46 -3.70
CA THR A 151 -2.43 12.66 -3.59
C THR A 151 -2.54 11.73 -2.40
N PHE A 152 -2.16 10.46 -2.58
CA PHE A 152 -2.16 9.47 -1.50
C PHE A 152 -1.07 9.80 -0.46
N ALA A 153 -1.45 10.02 0.79
CA ALA A 153 -0.53 10.36 1.87
C ALA A 153 0.00 9.13 2.64
N GLY A 154 -0.72 8.01 2.55
CA GLY A 154 -0.36 6.74 3.17
C GLY A 154 -1.56 6.00 3.77
N TRP A 155 -1.29 4.78 4.25
CA TRP A 155 -2.22 3.98 5.04
C TRP A 155 -2.07 4.31 6.53
N TYR A 156 -3.18 4.36 7.27
CA TYR A 156 -3.21 4.72 8.69
C TYR A 156 -4.11 3.77 9.49
N THR A 157 -3.90 3.68 10.79
CA THR A 157 -4.71 2.81 11.69
C THR A 157 -6.09 3.38 12.03
N SER A 158 -6.42 4.60 11.58
CA SER A 158 -7.69 5.28 11.86
C SER A 158 -8.17 6.10 10.64
N PRO A 159 -9.48 6.27 10.44
CA PRO A 159 -10.01 7.13 9.38
C PRO A 159 -9.50 8.57 9.43
N VAL A 160 -9.31 9.10 10.64
CA VAL A 160 -8.76 10.44 10.92
C VAL A 160 -7.66 10.29 11.97
N GLY A 161 -6.49 10.88 11.72
CA GLY A 161 -5.30 10.68 12.55
C GLY A 161 -4.78 9.22 12.52
N GLY A 162 -4.39 8.71 13.68
CA GLY A 162 -3.82 7.37 13.82
C GLY A 162 -2.34 7.28 13.43
N VAL A 163 -1.80 6.06 13.47
CA VAL A 163 -0.39 5.80 13.18
C VAL A 163 -0.23 5.46 11.71
N LYS A 164 0.75 6.09 11.05
CA LYS A 164 1.09 5.79 9.65
C LYS A 164 1.67 4.39 9.53
N VAL A 165 1.14 3.61 8.60
CA VAL A 165 1.56 2.24 8.29
C VAL A 165 2.30 2.22 6.96
N SER A 166 3.46 1.58 6.95
CA SER A 166 4.30 1.38 5.77
C SER A 166 4.63 -0.10 5.57
N ARG A 167 5.30 -0.42 4.46
CA ARG A 167 5.83 -1.77 4.20
C ARG A 167 6.75 -2.31 5.31
N GLN A 168 7.38 -1.42 6.08
CA GLN A 168 8.29 -1.73 7.19
C GLN A 168 7.61 -1.69 8.57
N SER A 169 6.32 -1.37 8.64
CA SER A 169 5.57 -1.49 9.88
C SER A 169 5.35 -2.97 10.22
N LYS A 170 5.40 -3.32 11.50
CA LYS A 170 5.04 -4.67 11.97
C LYS A 170 3.51 -4.84 11.95
N VAL A 171 3.07 -6.02 11.55
CA VAL A 171 1.66 -6.43 11.49
C VAL A 171 1.14 -6.62 12.92
N ALA A 172 -0.04 -6.07 13.20
CA ALA A 172 -0.70 -6.18 14.50
C ALA A 172 -1.12 -7.64 14.81
N ASN A 173 -1.40 -7.92 16.09
CA ASN A 173 -1.82 -9.26 16.55
C ASN A 173 -3.33 -9.52 16.38
N LYS A 174 -4.06 -8.65 15.69
CA LYS A 174 -5.50 -8.81 15.45
C LYS A 174 -5.87 -8.23 14.09
N ASN A 175 -6.97 -8.73 13.53
CA ASN A 175 -7.55 -8.18 12.30
C ASN A 175 -7.66 -6.66 12.40
N ILE A 176 -7.25 -5.97 11.35
CA ILE A 176 -7.15 -4.51 11.33
C ILE A 176 -7.67 -3.95 10.01
N THR A 177 -8.26 -2.76 10.08
CA THR A 177 -8.56 -1.97 8.89
C THR A 177 -7.57 -0.82 8.81
N LEU A 178 -6.92 -0.70 7.65
CA LEU A 178 -6.05 0.41 7.31
C LEU A 178 -6.82 1.40 6.43
N TYR A 179 -6.65 2.68 6.72
CA TYR A 179 -7.41 3.77 6.15
C TYR A 179 -6.51 4.66 5.29
N ALA A 180 -6.92 4.92 4.06
CA ALA A 180 -6.17 5.79 3.17
C ALA A 180 -6.31 7.25 3.61
N HIS A 181 -5.20 7.95 3.74
CA HIS A 181 -5.21 9.40 3.94
C HIS A 181 -4.82 10.11 2.65
N TRP A 182 -5.35 11.31 2.48
CA TRP A 182 -5.31 12.03 1.21
C TRP A 182 -4.96 13.50 1.42
N THR A 183 -4.09 14.03 0.56
CA THR A 183 -3.79 15.47 0.48
C THR A 183 -4.41 16.04 -0.79
N LYS A 184 -5.23 17.08 -0.67
CA LYS A 184 -5.88 17.71 -1.85
C LYS A 184 -4.83 18.32 -2.76
N VAL A 185 -4.87 17.98 -4.05
CA VAL A 185 -3.94 18.55 -5.05
C VAL A 185 -4.29 20.02 -5.24
N LYS A 186 -3.36 20.92 -4.92
CA LYS A 186 -3.48 22.34 -5.22
C LYS A 186 -2.90 22.59 -6.61
N VAL A 187 -3.77 22.71 -7.61
CA VAL A 187 -3.34 23.16 -8.94
C VAL A 187 -3.11 24.67 -8.88
N ALA A 188 -1.88 25.12 -9.16
CA ALA A 188 -1.62 26.54 -9.31
C ALA A 188 -2.46 27.06 -10.49
N LYS A 189 -3.19 28.16 -10.30
CA LYS A 189 -3.84 28.86 -11.42
C LYS A 189 -2.74 29.26 -12.39
N ALA A 190 -2.77 28.72 -13.61
CA ALA A 190 -1.85 29.12 -14.66
C ALA A 190 -1.95 30.65 -14.85
N LYS A 191 -0.82 31.36 -14.78
CA LYS A 191 -0.78 32.76 -15.22
C LYS A 191 -1.09 32.76 -16.72
N LYS A 192 -2.22 33.35 -17.13
CA LYS A 192 -2.43 33.71 -18.55
C LYS A 192 -1.18 34.48 -19.01
N PRO A 193 -0.50 34.07 -20.10
CA PRO A 193 0.53 34.91 -20.70
C PRO A 193 -0.09 36.25 -21.06
N GLY A 194 0.25 37.30 -20.31
CA GLY A 194 -0.09 38.67 -20.69
C GLY A 194 0.76 39.03 -21.89
N VAL A 195 0.26 38.82 -23.11
CA VAL A 195 0.91 39.33 -24.32
C VAL A 195 0.78 40.86 -24.28
N LYS A 196 1.83 41.54 -23.82
CA LYS A 196 1.95 42.99 -23.96
C LYS A 196 2.29 43.31 -25.42
N SER A 197 1.28 43.72 -26.19
CA SER A 197 1.48 44.30 -27.51
C SER A 197 2.30 45.58 -27.38
N THR A 198 3.58 45.52 -27.70
CA THR A 198 4.44 46.71 -27.82
C THR A 198 4.44 47.15 -29.27
N SER A 199 3.60 48.12 -29.59
CA SER A 199 3.62 48.78 -30.90
C SER A 199 4.93 49.57 -31.03
N LYS A 200 5.92 49.03 -31.76
CA LYS A 200 7.18 49.73 -32.05
C LYS A 200 6.90 50.83 -33.09
N LYS A 201 6.97 52.11 -32.69
CA LYS A 201 7.01 53.24 -33.63
C LYS A 201 8.23 53.08 -34.55
N LYS A 202 8.01 52.98 -35.86
CA LYS A 202 9.08 53.02 -36.87
C LYS A 202 9.56 54.47 -37.02
N VAL A 203 10.77 54.77 -36.57
CA VAL A 203 11.46 56.04 -36.85
C VAL A 203 12.33 55.84 -38.10
N THR A 204 12.05 56.57 -39.18
CA THR A 204 12.82 56.54 -40.42
C THR A 204 13.78 57.73 -40.46
N LYS A 205 15.10 57.47 -40.55
CA LYS A 205 16.10 58.51 -40.84
C LYS A 205 16.16 58.74 -42.36
N LYS A 206 16.20 60.00 -42.79
CA LYS A 206 16.33 60.37 -44.21
C LYS A 206 17.75 60.04 -44.68
N LEU A 207 17.90 59.04 -45.55
CA LEU A 207 19.16 58.78 -46.26
C LEU A 207 19.09 59.42 -47.65
N SER A 208 20.08 60.23 -48.00
CA SER A 208 20.33 60.72 -49.36
C SER A 208 21.62 60.14 -49.90
N LYS A 209 21.68 59.89 -51.23
CA LYS A 209 22.90 59.51 -51.94
C LYS A 209 23.06 60.38 -53.17
N THR A 210 24.22 60.99 -53.32
CA THR A 210 24.56 61.81 -54.49
C THR A 210 24.99 60.90 -55.65
N LEU A 211 24.39 61.11 -56.82
CA LEU A 211 24.80 60.45 -58.06
C LEU A 211 25.76 61.37 -58.80
N THR A 212 26.98 60.91 -59.07
CA THR A 212 28.03 61.66 -59.78
C THR A 212 28.22 61.11 -61.20
N GLY A 213 28.89 61.89 -62.07
CA GLY A 213 29.21 61.46 -63.44
C GLY A 213 28.05 61.55 -64.45
N LEU A 214 26.98 62.28 -64.12
CA LEU A 214 25.87 62.51 -65.04
C LEU A 214 26.21 63.62 -66.05
N LYS A 215 25.88 63.41 -67.33
CA LYS A 215 26.17 64.36 -68.42
C LYS A 215 25.05 65.39 -68.57
N SER A 216 25.41 66.65 -68.80
CA SER A 216 24.45 67.74 -69.02
C SER A 216 23.53 67.47 -70.22
N LYS A 217 22.32 68.06 -70.19
CA LYS A 217 21.23 67.94 -71.17
C LYS A 217 20.65 66.53 -71.37
N LYS A 218 21.04 65.54 -70.56
CA LYS A 218 20.49 64.17 -70.58
C LYS A 218 19.40 63.94 -69.52
N LYS A 219 18.45 63.06 -69.85
CA LYS A 219 17.38 62.61 -68.95
C LYS A 219 17.72 61.21 -68.40
N TYR A 220 17.72 61.08 -67.09
CA TYR A 220 17.99 59.85 -66.36
C TYR A 220 16.75 59.38 -65.62
N TYR A 221 16.61 58.07 -65.42
CA TYR A 221 15.48 57.46 -64.71
C TYR A 221 16.01 56.74 -63.46
N VAL A 222 15.49 57.09 -62.28
CA VAL A 222 15.99 56.64 -60.98
C VAL A 222 14.87 55.95 -60.20
N LYS A 223 15.20 54.82 -59.59
CA LYS A 223 14.35 54.10 -58.63
C LYS A 223 15.18 53.67 -57.43
N VAL A 224 14.56 53.57 -56.26
CA VAL A 224 15.22 53.17 -55.01
C VAL A 224 14.49 51.98 -54.39
N ARG A 225 15.18 51.15 -53.61
CA ARG A 225 14.55 50.08 -52.83
C ARG A 225 15.21 49.97 -51.46
N ALA A 226 14.41 49.64 -50.45
CA ALA A 226 14.94 49.28 -49.14
C ALA A 226 15.55 47.88 -49.18
N PHE A 227 16.49 47.60 -48.28
CA PHE A 227 16.94 46.24 -48.00
C PHE A 227 16.98 46.01 -46.49
N LYS A 228 16.88 44.75 -46.07
CA LYS A 228 17.23 44.28 -44.73
C LYS A 228 18.37 43.28 -44.83
N LYS A 229 19.19 43.13 -43.79
CA LYS A 229 20.11 41.98 -43.72
C LYS A 229 19.36 40.80 -43.11
N ASP A 230 19.56 39.60 -43.65
CA ASP A 230 19.10 38.37 -43.00
C ASP A 230 20.05 37.96 -41.86
N SER A 231 19.74 36.84 -41.20
CA SER A 231 20.52 36.32 -40.07
C SER A 231 21.95 35.92 -40.44
N THR A 232 22.27 35.79 -41.73
CA THR A 232 23.62 35.50 -42.23
C THR A 232 24.32 36.75 -42.78
N GLY A 233 23.71 37.93 -42.65
CA GLY A 233 24.28 39.22 -43.02
C GLY A 233 24.05 39.63 -44.47
N ASN A 234 23.37 38.82 -45.26
CA ASN A 234 23.11 39.08 -46.68
C ASN A 234 21.99 40.09 -46.87
N ARG A 235 22.13 40.98 -47.86
CA ARG A 235 21.12 42.01 -48.16
C ARG A 235 19.93 41.39 -48.91
N VAL A 236 18.79 41.32 -48.24
CA VAL A 236 17.50 40.99 -48.82
C VAL A 236 16.79 42.27 -49.22
N TYR A 237 16.62 42.49 -50.52
CA TYR A 237 16.05 43.71 -51.07
C TYR A 237 14.52 43.63 -51.18
N GLY A 238 13.84 44.74 -50.89
CA GLY A 238 12.42 44.90 -51.11
C GLY A 238 12.08 45.32 -52.55
N LYS A 239 10.79 45.62 -52.77
CA LYS A 239 10.29 46.12 -54.05
C LYS A 239 10.96 47.46 -54.40
N TRP A 240 11.18 47.67 -55.70
CA TRP A 240 11.61 48.97 -56.22
C TRP A 240 10.51 50.00 -56.07
N SER A 241 10.90 51.25 -55.81
CA SER A 241 10.02 52.41 -55.89
C SER A 241 9.56 52.62 -57.33
N ALA A 242 8.53 53.45 -57.48
CA ALA A 242 8.22 54.04 -58.78
C ALA A 242 9.46 54.76 -59.35
N VAL A 243 9.59 54.69 -60.68
CA VAL A 243 10.67 55.34 -61.41
C VAL A 243 10.40 56.85 -61.45
N LYS A 244 11.43 57.65 -61.18
CA LYS A 244 11.41 59.11 -61.31
C LYS A 244 12.44 59.53 -62.35
N ALA A 245 12.02 60.39 -63.27
CA ALA A 245 12.94 60.95 -64.26
C ALA A 245 13.57 62.26 -63.76
N VAL A 246 14.87 62.42 -63.97
CA VAL A 246 15.63 63.62 -63.64
C VAL A 246 16.37 64.08 -64.90
N LYS A 247 16.14 65.32 -65.32
CA LYS A 247 16.87 65.95 -66.42
C LYS A 247 18.00 66.80 -65.85
N ILE A 248 19.22 66.51 -66.25
CA ILE A 248 20.38 67.31 -65.85
C ILE A 248 20.42 68.53 -66.77
N LYS A 249 20.39 69.71 -66.16
CA LYS A 249 20.44 70.99 -66.88
C LYS A 249 21.80 71.18 -67.56
#